data_AF-A0A6L2J5V8-F1
#
_entry.id   AF-A0A6L2J5V8-F1
#
_cell.length_a   1.000
_cell.length_b   1.000
_cell.length_c   1.000
_cell.angle_alpha   90.00
_cell.angle_beta   90.00
_cell.angle_gamma   90.00
#
_symmetry.space_group_name_H-M   'P 1'
#
loop_
_entity.id
_entity.type
_entity.pdbx_description
1 polymer ?
#
loop_
_entity_poly.entity_id
_entity_poly.type
_entity_poly.pdbx_seq_one_letter_code
_entity_poly.pdbx_strand_id
1 'polypeptide(L)'
;MSQAAWNAEREVLIREAQDSKTLAKEARKEAKEARNEAKETLLPNFRRTSTSKQDPRSSNSNSFFLVRSSWEGRLTGPNYMDWMRNLRFTLRYENKEYVLDEKIPTINDDSTHEEIEAHQKHYDDANKVACIMASFMSPELQKTFENTWAYEMNQQLKEMFQTKARKERLDAVKSLMGLQTKTWSLYLCFRLKDERVL
;
A
#
# COMPACT_ATOMS: atom_id res chain seq x y z
N MET A 1 25.95 -63.50 -17.12
CA MET A 1 24.52 -63.58 -16.73
C MET A 1 23.71 -63.79 -18.00
N SER A 2 22.73 -64.69 -18.02
CA SER A 2 21.90 -64.93 -19.21
C SER A 2 20.83 -63.84 -19.36
N GLN A 3 20.33 -63.60 -20.57
CA GLN A 3 19.24 -62.64 -20.82
C GLN A 3 18.01 -62.93 -19.92
N ALA A 4 17.76 -64.21 -19.64
CA ALA A 4 16.70 -64.65 -18.73
C ALA A 4 16.93 -64.15 -17.30
N ALA A 5 18.17 -64.17 -16.80
CA ALA A 5 18.50 -63.68 -15.46
C ALA A 5 18.31 -62.16 -15.35
N TRP A 6 18.72 -61.39 -16.37
CA TRP A 6 18.54 -59.93 -16.39
C TRP A 6 17.05 -59.54 -16.48
N ASN A 7 16.28 -60.27 -17.29
CA ASN A 7 14.83 -60.05 -17.37
C ASN A 7 14.14 -60.38 -16.03
N ALA A 8 14.53 -61.47 -15.36
CA ALA A 8 13.96 -61.84 -14.07
C ALA A 8 14.25 -60.78 -12.98
N GLU A 9 15.48 -60.27 -12.94
CA GLU A 9 15.89 -59.22 -12.00
C GLU A 9 15.17 -57.89 -12.27
N ARG A 10 14.96 -57.54 -13.55
CA ARG A 10 14.16 -56.37 -13.94
C ARG A 10 12.70 -56.49 -13.50
N GLU A 11 12.09 -57.66 -13.63
CA GLU A 11 10.71 -57.91 -13.17
C GLU A 11 10.57 -57.86 -11.65
N VAL A 12 11.61 -58.26 -10.90
CA VAL A 12 11.66 -58.08 -9.43
C VAL A 12 11.66 -56.60 -9.08
N LEU A 13 12.53 -55.80 -9.71
CA LEU A 13 12.62 -54.36 -9.47
C LEU A 13 11.31 -53.62 -9.83
N ILE A 14 10.61 -54.06 -10.88
CA ILE A 14 9.31 -53.46 -11.25
C ILE A 14 8.26 -53.74 -10.17
N ARG A 15 8.21 -54.96 -9.62
CA ARG A 15 7.29 -55.31 -8.54
C ARG A 15 7.60 -54.54 -7.26
N GLU A 16 8.87 -54.48 -6.85
CA GLU A 16 9.29 -53.69 -5.68
C GLU A 16 8.97 -52.20 -5.83
N ALA A 17 9.12 -51.65 -7.04
CA ALA A 17 8.76 -50.26 -7.32
C ALA A 17 7.24 -50.03 -7.29
N GLN A 18 6.42 -51.03 -7.63
CA GLN A 18 4.97 -50.96 -7.50
C GLN A 18 4.54 -51.05 -6.03
N ASP A 19 5.15 -51.95 -5.26
CA ASP A 19 4.90 -52.12 -3.83
C ASP A 19 5.32 -50.89 -3.03
N SER A 20 6.45 -50.26 -3.37
CA SER A 20 6.85 -48.98 -2.78
C SER A 20 5.84 -47.86 -3.07
N LYS A 21 5.27 -47.83 -4.28
CA LYS A 21 4.25 -46.84 -4.66
C LYS A 21 2.91 -47.08 -3.97
N THR A 22 2.52 -48.33 -3.75
CA THR A 22 1.28 -48.67 -3.03
C THR A 22 1.42 -48.32 -1.55
N LEU A 23 2.52 -48.71 -0.90
CA LEU A 23 2.84 -48.34 0.48
C LEU A 23 2.86 -46.82 0.67
N ALA A 24 3.47 -46.06 -0.25
CA ALA A 24 3.49 -44.60 -0.16
C ALA A 24 2.09 -43.96 -0.32
N LYS A 25 1.19 -44.57 -1.09
CA LYS A 25 -0.21 -44.10 -1.21
C LYS A 25 -1.01 -44.41 0.05
N GLU A 26 -0.79 -45.57 0.65
CA GLU A 26 -1.45 -46.00 1.87
C GLU A 26 -1.01 -45.15 3.07
N ALA A 27 0.29 -44.92 3.25
CA ALA A 27 0.81 -44.01 4.27
C ALA A 27 0.28 -42.56 4.11
N ARG A 28 0.09 -42.08 2.88
CA ARG A 28 -0.53 -40.78 2.61
C ARG A 28 -2.02 -40.75 2.96
N LYS A 29 -2.72 -41.88 2.82
CA LYS A 29 -4.14 -42.01 3.19
C LYS A 29 -4.26 -42.02 4.71
N GLU A 30 -3.45 -42.83 5.38
CA GLU A 30 -3.39 -42.92 6.85
C GLU A 30 -3.01 -41.57 7.48
N ALA A 31 -2.03 -40.84 6.92
CA ALA A 31 -1.69 -39.51 7.40
C ALA A 31 -2.84 -38.48 7.22
N LYS A 32 -3.67 -38.63 6.17
CA LYS A 32 -4.86 -37.78 5.98
C LYS A 32 -5.96 -38.15 6.97
N GLU A 33 -6.11 -39.44 7.25
CA GLU A 33 -7.09 -39.96 8.20
C GLU A 33 -6.72 -39.56 9.63
N ALA A 34 -5.47 -39.77 10.05
CA ALA A 34 -4.94 -39.29 11.33
C ALA A 34 -5.04 -37.76 11.47
N ARG A 35 -4.84 -37.00 10.38
CA ARG A 35 -5.06 -35.54 10.38
C ARG A 35 -6.53 -35.16 10.54
N ASN A 36 -7.46 -35.94 9.99
CA ASN A 36 -8.88 -35.69 10.13
C ASN A 36 -9.39 -36.12 11.51
N GLU A 37 -8.90 -37.23 12.05
CA GLU A 37 -9.16 -37.68 13.42
C GLU A 37 -8.57 -36.72 14.46
N ALA A 38 -7.38 -36.17 14.23
CA ALA A 38 -6.81 -35.11 15.07
C ALA A 38 -7.62 -33.81 15.04
N LYS A 39 -8.35 -33.52 13.94
CA LYS A 39 -9.30 -32.39 13.89
C LYS A 39 -10.60 -32.67 14.65
N GLU A 40 -11.00 -33.93 14.77
CA GLU A 40 -12.20 -34.36 15.51
C GLU A 40 -11.94 -34.49 17.02
N THR A 41 -10.76 -34.98 17.41
CA THR A 41 -10.39 -35.21 18.83
C THR A 41 -9.87 -33.98 19.55
N LEU A 42 -9.32 -32.99 18.83
CA LEU A 42 -9.03 -31.67 19.39
C LEU A 42 -10.32 -30.85 19.48
N LEU A 43 -10.96 -30.95 20.65
CA LEU A 43 -11.96 -30.07 21.29
C LEU A 43 -12.53 -28.87 20.49
N PRO A 44 -13.83 -28.54 20.71
CA PRO A 44 -14.75 -27.95 19.73
C PRO A 44 -14.54 -26.47 19.37
N ASN A 45 -13.44 -25.83 19.80
CA ASN A 45 -13.36 -24.38 19.88
C ASN A 45 -12.17 -23.72 19.17
N PHE A 46 -11.51 -24.41 18.22
CA PHE A 46 -10.43 -23.79 17.44
C PHE A 46 -10.62 -23.87 15.92
N ARG A 47 -11.64 -23.14 15.45
CA ARG A 47 -11.71 -22.38 14.18
C ARG A 47 -11.26 -23.06 12.88
N ARG A 48 -12.25 -23.36 12.03
CA ARG A 48 -12.31 -22.72 10.70
C ARG A 48 -13.75 -22.59 10.20
N THR A 49 -14.26 -21.38 10.33
CA THR A 49 -15.22 -20.82 9.38
C THR A 49 -14.69 -21.01 7.96
N SER A 50 -15.20 -22.00 7.22
CA SER A 50 -15.11 -22.02 5.76
C SER A 50 -16.07 -23.05 5.14
N THR A 51 -17.36 -22.79 5.35
CA THR A 51 -18.38 -23.01 4.31
C THR A 51 -19.36 -21.84 4.37
N SER A 52 -18.80 -20.62 4.32
CA SER A 52 -19.52 -19.50 3.71
C SER A 52 -19.11 -19.47 2.24
N LYS A 53 -20.08 -19.24 1.36
CA LYS A 53 -19.84 -18.87 -0.03
C LYS A 53 -18.69 -17.87 -0.08
N GLN A 54 -17.74 -18.07 -0.99
CA GLN A 54 -16.64 -17.13 -1.17
C GLN A 54 -17.21 -15.73 -1.48
N ASP A 55 -17.05 -14.80 -0.55
CA ASP A 55 -17.11 -13.37 -0.83
C ASP A 55 -15.81 -12.96 -1.55
N PRO A 56 -15.87 -12.21 -2.66
CA PRO A 56 -14.67 -11.83 -3.42
C PRO A 56 -13.78 -10.76 -2.75
N ARG A 57 -13.99 -10.41 -1.47
CA ARG A 57 -13.27 -9.31 -0.78
C ARG A 57 -12.20 -9.74 0.22
N SER A 58 -11.61 -10.93 0.10
CA SER A 58 -10.41 -11.28 0.86
C SER A 58 -9.16 -10.71 0.19
N SER A 59 -8.87 -9.44 0.46
CA SER A 59 -7.66 -8.77 -0.06
C SER A 59 -6.42 -9.33 0.63
N ASN A 60 -5.57 -9.93 -0.18
CA ASN A 60 -4.30 -10.59 0.10
C ASN A 60 -3.42 -9.79 1.09
N SER A 61 -3.23 -10.32 2.30
CA SER A 61 -2.38 -9.74 3.36
C SER A 61 -0.91 -9.57 2.94
N ASN A 62 -0.50 -10.18 1.83
CA ASN A 62 0.86 -10.13 1.29
C ASN A 62 1.14 -8.89 0.43
N SER A 63 0.12 -8.14 -0.02
CA SER A 63 0.29 -6.93 -0.86
C SER A 63 0.99 -5.79 -0.09
N PHE A 64 0.50 -5.51 1.12
CA PHE A 64 0.95 -4.37 1.91
C PHE A 64 2.43 -4.44 2.33
N PHE A 65 2.95 -5.65 2.59
CA PHE A 65 4.35 -5.85 2.99
C PHE A 65 5.33 -5.65 1.82
N LEU A 66 4.94 -6.07 0.60
CA LEU A 66 5.76 -5.86 -0.60
C LEU A 66 5.89 -4.37 -0.92
N VAL A 67 4.76 -3.67 -0.88
CA VAL A 67 4.68 -2.20 -1.00
C VAL A 67 5.62 -1.55 0.01
N ARG A 68 5.53 -1.92 1.29
CA ARG A 68 6.34 -1.33 2.36
C ARG A 68 7.85 -1.46 2.17
N SER A 69 8.31 -2.60 1.67
CA SER A 69 9.75 -2.82 1.42
C SER A 69 10.31 -1.97 0.28
N SER A 70 9.46 -1.49 -0.63
CA SER A 70 9.87 -0.68 -1.78
C SER A 70 9.97 0.82 -1.47
N TRP A 71 9.45 1.27 -0.32
CA TRP A 71 9.39 2.70 0.01
C TRP A 71 10.62 3.08 0.83
N GLU A 72 11.65 3.57 0.15
CA GLU A 72 12.84 4.12 0.82
C GLU A 72 12.48 5.43 1.54
N GLY A 73 12.08 5.31 2.81
CA GLY A 73 11.99 6.42 3.75
C GLY A 73 10.57 6.86 4.12
N ARG A 74 10.41 7.22 5.40
CA ARG A 74 9.20 7.85 5.93
C ARG A 74 9.01 9.26 5.35
N LEU A 75 7.77 9.76 5.32
CA LEU A 75 7.48 11.16 5.00
C LEU A 75 8.11 12.05 6.08
N THR A 76 9.16 12.77 5.70
CA THR A 76 9.87 13.76 6.53
C THR A 76 9.54 15.19 6.14
N GLY A 77 8.91 15.36 4.97
CA GLY A 77 8.43 16.63 4.44
C GLY A 77 9.08 17.01 3.12
N PRO A 78 10.41 17.17 3.03
CA PRO A 78 11.10 17.48 1.77
C PRO A 78 10.85 16.43 0.67
N ASN A 79 10.62 15.18 1.06
CA ASN A 79 10.33 14.06 0.16
C ASN A 79 8.84 13.89 -0.19
N TYR A 80 7.98 14.87 0.11
CA TYR A 80 6.53 14.75 -0.10
C TYR A 80 6.14 14.37 -1.54
N MET A 81 6.80 14.95 -2.55
CA MET A 81 6.44 14.69 -3.95
C MET A 81 6.74 13.24 -4.36
N ASP A 82 7.88 12.70 -3.92
CA ASP A 82 8.26 11.31 -4.21
C ASP A 82 7.41 10.33 -3.42
N TRP A 83 7.17 10.63 -2.13
CA TRP A 83 6.26 9.87 -1.29
C TRP A 83 4.85 9.78 -1.89
N MET A 84 4.28 10.91 -2.30
CA MET A 84 2.95 10.98 -2.92
C MET A 84 2.89 10.20 -4.25
N ARG A 85 3.95 10.29 -5.07
CA ARG A 85 4.05 9.53 -6.33
C ARG A 85 4.04 8.02 -6.07
N ASN A 86 4.82 7.55 -5.10
CA ASN A 86 4.90 6.14 -4.73
C ASN A 86 3.60 5.61 -4.11
N LEU A 87 2.96 6.42 -3.25
CA LEU A 87 1.64 6.15 -2.72
C LEU A 87 0.62 5.97 -3.86
N ARG A 88 0.56 6.90 -4.82
CA ARG A 88 -0.36 6.77 -5.96
C ARG A 88 -0.11 5.53 -6.81
N PHE A 89 1.14 5.11 -7.02
CA PHE A 89 1.41 3.84 -7.72
C PHE A 89 0.88 2.62 -6.96
N THR A 90 1.10 2.61 -5.65
CA THR A 90 0.61 1.56 -4.76
C THR A 90 -0.92 1.48 -4.77
N LEU A 91 -1.58 2.63 -4.62
CA LEU A 91 -3.04 2.67 -4.60
C LEU A 91 -3.65 2.35 -5.96
N ARG A 92 -2.97 2.70 -7.07
CA ARG A 92 -3.37 2.26 -8.41
C ARG A 92 -3.29 0.75 -8.58
N TYR A 93 -2.22 0.13 -8.09
CA TYR A 93 -2.07 -1.33 -8.09
C TYR A 93 -3.19 -2.02 -7.29
N GLU A 94 -3.64 -1.40 -6.20
CA GLU A 94 -4.69 -1.92 -5.34
C GLU A 94 -6.12 -1.49 -5.72
N ASN A 95 -6.28 -0.72 -6.81
CA ASN A 95 -7.53 -0.11 -7.28
C ASN A 95 -8.24 0.78 -6.24
N LYS A 96 -7.47 1.52 -5.43
CA LYS A 96 -7.96 2.42 -4.36
C LYS A 96 -7.48 3.86 -4.48
N GLU A 97 -6.97 4.27 -5.64
CA GLU A 97 -6.49 5.66 -5.83
C GLU A 97 -7.61 6.69 -5.64
N TYR A 98 -8.85 6.36 -6.03
CA TYR A 98 -10.01 7.26 -5.98
C TYR A 98 -10.27 7.84 -4.56
N VAL A 99 -9.97 7.05 -3.52
CA VAL A 99 -10.09 7.42 -2.10
C VAL A 99 -9.28 8.68 -1.74
N LEU A 100 -8.21 8.98 -2.48
CA LEU A 100 -7.41 10.17 -2.24
C LEU A 100 -8.11 11.46 -2.67
N ASP A 101 -8.94 11.39 -3.70
CA ASP A 101 -9.51 12.54 -4.39
C ASP A 101 -11.03 12.68 -4.11
N GLU A 102 -11.68 11.61 -3.64
CA GLU A 102 -13.11 11.57 -3.30
C GLU A 102 -13.34 11.42 -1.79
N LYS A 103 -14.33 12.16 -1.26
CA LYS A 103 -14.79 11.98 0.12
C LYS A 103 -15.70 10.75 0.20
N ILE A 104 -15.71 10.09 1.35
CA ILE A 104 -16.71 9.06 1.67
C ILE A 104 -18.11 9.67 1.45
N PRO A 105 -18.97 9.03 0.61
CA PRO A 105 -20.33 9.49 0.38
C PRO A 105 -21.12 9.60 1.68
N THR A 106 -22.13 10.46 1.73
CA THR A 106 -23.08 10.46 2.86
C THR A 106 -24.28 9.61 2.48
N ILE A 107 -24.68 8.67 3.34
CA ILE A 107 -25.92 7.90 3.19
C ILE A 107 -27.06 8.57 3.95
N ASN A 108 -28.28 8.45 3.43
CA ASN A 108 -29.52 8.92 4.06
C ASN A 108 -30.47 7.75 4.29
N ASP A 109 -31.56 7.97 5.04
CA ASP A 109 -32.54 6.91 5.35
C ASP A 109 -33.24 6.35 4.09
N ASP A 110 -33.34 7.15 3.03
CA ASP A 110 -33.92 6.76 1.74
C ASP A 110 -32.89 6.11 0.78
N SER A 111 -31.65 5.89 1.24
CA SER A 111 -30.59 5.37 0.37
C SER A 111 -30.88 3.97 -0.12
N THR A 112 -30.62 3.76 -1.41
CA THR A 112 -30.80 2.45 -2.05
C THR A 112 -29.76 1.47 -1.50
N HIS A 113 -30.08 0.16 -1.55
CA HIS A 113 -29.14 -0.89 -1.14
C HIS A 113 -27.76 -0.76 -1.82
N GLU A 114 -27.74 -0.43 -3.11
CA GLU A 114 -26.50 -0.20 -3.88
C GLU A 114 -25.67 0.98 -3.34
N GLU A 115 -26.32 2.05 -2.89
CA GLU A 115 -25.63 3.22 -2.30
C GLU A 115 -25.01 2.88 -0.95
N ILE A 116 -25.70 2.07 -0.14
CA ILE A 116 -25.19 1.57 1.14
C ILE A 116 -23.97 0.66 0.92
N GLU A 117 -24.03 -0.22 -0.08
CA GLU A 117 -22.91 -1.09 -0.45
C GLU A 117 -21.71 -0.29 -0.97
N ALA A 118 -21.95 0.73 -1.79
CA ALA A 118 -20.92 1.64 -2.30
C ALA A 118 -20.27 2.44 -1.16
N HIS A 119 -21.08 2.95 -0.23
CA HIS A 119 -20.61 3.62 0.98
C HIS A 119 -19.71 2.71 1.82
N GLN A 120 -20.15 1.49 2.13
CA GLN A 120 -19.37 0.56 2.94
C GLN A 120 -18.05 0.20 2.26
N LYS A 121 -18.08 -0.02 0.94
CA LYS A 121 -16.86 -0.27 0.15
C LYS A 121 -15.89 0.92 0.24
N HIS A 122 -16.39 2.14 0.05
CA HIS A 122 -15.58 3.35 0.15
C HIS A 122 -14.99 3.48 1.56
N TYR A 123 -15.80 3.26 2.59
CA TYR A 123 -15.36 3.29 3.99
C TYR A 123 -14.20 2.32 4.27
N ASP A 124 -14.34 1.06 3.84
CA ASP A 124 -13.32 0.03 4.04
C ASP A 124 -12.01 0.37 3.32
N ASP A 125 -12.11 0.89 2.09
CA ASP A 125 -10.95 1.27 1.30
C ASP A 125 -10.30 2.56 1.86
N ALA A 126 -11.09 3.55 2.29
CA ALA A 126 -10.61 4.75 2.99
C ALA A 126 -9.84 4.43 4.26
N ASN A 127 -10.34 3.47 5.05
CA ASN A 127 -9.66 3.05 6.28
C ASN A 127 -8.29 2.40 5.96
N LYS A 128 -8.24 1.50 4.97
CA LYS A 128 -6.97 0.87 4.54
C LYS A 128 -5.96 1.90 4.06
N VAL A 129 -6.40 2.83 3.22
CA VAL A 129 -5.52 3.89 2.69
C VAL A 129 -5.03 4.81 3.81
N ALA A 130 -5.88 5.19 4.77
CA ALA A 130 -5.47 5.98 5.93
C ALA A 130 -4.38 5.26 6.74
N CYS A 131 -4.54 3.96 7.02
CA CYS A 131 -3.53 3.16 7.70
C CYS A 131 -2.22 3.07 6.89
N ILE A 132 -2.30 2.88 5.58
CA ILE A 132 -1.14 2.88 4.68
C ILE A 132 -0.41 4.22 4.83
N MET A 133 -1.10 5.33 4.59
CA MET A 133 -0.51 6.67 4.63
C MET A 133 0.17 6.95 5.96
N ALA A 134 -0.54 6.75 7.08
CA ALA A 134 0.02 6.95 8.42
C ALA A 134 1.24 6.06 8.68
N SER A 135 1.25 4.80 8.24
CA SER A 135 2.38 3.90 8.47
C SER A 135 3.70 4.36 7.84
N PHE A 136 3.62 5.14 6.77
CA PHE A 136 4.78 5.70 6.06
C PHE A 136 5.12 7.13 6.47
N MET A 137 4.52 7.66 7.54
CA MET A 137 4.82 8.98 8.08
C MET A 137 5.87 8.94 9.19
N SER A 138 6.46 10.11 9.51
CA SER A 138 7.23 10.28 10.74
C SER A 138 6.32 10.16 11.97
N PRO A 139 6.85 9.80 13.16
CA PRO A 139 6.05 9.66 14.38
C PRO A 139 5.26 10.93 14.75
N GLU A 140 5.80 12.11 14.45
CA GLU A 140 5.13 13.39 14.71
C GLU A 140 3.87 13.52 13.85
N LEU A 141 3.98 13.24 12.56
CA LEU A 141 2.85 13.29 11.63
C LEU A 141 1.83 12.17 11.91
N GLN A 142 2.28 10.99 12.31
CA GLN A 142 1.39 9.89 12.71
C GLN A 142 0.43 10.32 13.82
N LYS A 143 0.92 11.02 14.85
CA LYS A 143 0.07 11.52 15.95
C LYS A 143 -0.96 12.54 15.47
N THR A 144 -0.60 13.37 14.49
CA THR A 144 -1.53 14.35 13.91
C THR A 144 -2.65 13.65 13.12
N PHE A 145 -2.32 12.55 12.44
CA PHE A 145 -3.20 11.92 11.46
C PHE A 145 -3.82 10.58 11.90
N GLU A 146 -3.65 10.19 13.17
CA GLU A 146 -4.07 8.89 13.71
C GLU A 146 -5.55 8.58 13.47
N ASN A 147 -6.41 9.60 13.60
CA ASN A 147 -7.86 9.48 13.44
C ASN A 147 -8.40 10.24 12.23
N THR A 148 -7.55 10.48 11.22
CA THR A 148 -7.92 11.24 10.03
C THR A 148 -8.15 10.29 8.84
N TRP A 149 -9.24 10.52 8.11
CA TRP A 149 -9.54 9.80 6.89
C TRP A 149 -8.55 10.13 5.77
N ALA A 150 -8.38 9.21 4.83
CA ALA A 150 -7.41 9.31 3.74
C ALA A 150 -7.56 10.58 2.90
N TYR A 151 -8.80 10.97 2.57
CA TYR A 151 -9.11 12.17 1.80
C TYR A 151 -8.66 13.44 2.55
N GLU A 152 -9.11 13.62 3.79
CA GLU A 152 -8.76 14.75 4.64
C GLU A 152 -7.26 14.83 4.91
N MET A 153 -6.64 13.67 5.16
CA MET A 153 -5.19 13.55 5.35
C MET A 153 -4.43 14.01 4.09
N ASN A 154 -4.85 13.58 2.91
CA ASN A 154 -4.27 14.02 1.64
C ASN A 154 -4.38 15.55 1.46
N GLN A 155 -5.56 16.14 1.70
CA GLN A 155 -5.74 17.59 1.60
C GLN A 155 -4.80 18.35 2.55
N GLN A 156 -4.75 17.96 3.81
CA GLN A 156 -3.90 18.61 4.80
C GLN A 156 -2.41 18.49 4.47
N LEU A 157 -1.95 17.32 4.05
CA LEU A 157 -0.55 17.13 3.62
C LEU A 157 -0.22 17.99 2.39
N LYS A 158 -1.15 18.07 1.44
CA LYS A 158 -1.01 18.91 0.24
C LYS A 158 -0.87 20.38 0.64
N GLU A 159 -1.72 20.86 1.54
CA GLU A 159 -1.63 22.22 2.07
C GLU A 159 -0.30 22.46 2.81
N MET A 160 0.08 21.56 3.71
CA MET A 160 1.31 21.69 4.49
C MET A 160 2.57 21.76 3.63
N PHE A 161 2.69 20.89 2.62
CA PHE A 161 3.94 20.76 1.86
C PHE A 161 3.95 21.53 0.54
N GLN A 162 2.83 21.59 -0.20
CA GLN A 162 2.80 22.32 -1.47
C GLN A 162 2.63 23.83 -1.26
N THR A 163 1.75 24.26 -0.34
CA THR A 163 1.57 25.70 -0.07
C THR A 163 2.81 26.29 0.56
N LYS A 164 3.48 25.57 1.47
CA LYS A 164 4.75 25.99 2.05
C LYS A 164 5.83 26.17 0.99
N ALA A 165 6.04 25.18 0.14
CA ALA A 165 7.02 25.28 -0.95
C ALA A 165 6.69 26.41 -1.94
N ARG A 166 5.40 26.65 -2.23
CA ARG A 166 4.97 27.77 -3.08
C ARG A 166 5.26 29.12 -2.42
N LYS A 167 4.96 29.26 -1.13
CA LYS A 167 5.20 30.49 -0.36
C LYS A 167 6.68 30.84 -0.33
N GLU A 168 7.54 29.87 -0.01
CA GLU A 168 9.00 30.05 0.02
C GLU A 168 9.55 30.53 -1.34
N ARG A 169 9.07 29.96 -2.45
CA ARG A 169 9.45 30.42 -3.80
C ARG A 169 8.99 31.84 -4.09
N LEU A 170 7.74 32.17 -3.75
CA LEU A 170 7.21 33.51 -3.96
C LEU A 170 7.96 34.56 -3.13
N ASP A 171 8.30 34.23 -1.88
CA ASP A 171 9.06 35.12 -1.01
C ASP A 171 10.49 35.30 -1.53
N ALA A 172 11.15 34.25 -2.02
CA ALA A 172 12.45 34.36 -2.68
C ALA A 172 12.42 35.26 -3.93
N VAL A 173 11.39 35.12 -4.78
CA VAL A 173 11.21 35.97 -5.97
C VAL A 173 10.93 37.42 -5.56
N LYS A 174 10.10 37.67 -4.55
CA LYS A 174 9.86 39.03 -4.03
C LYS A 174 11.14 39.65 -3.48
N SER A 175 11.95 38.91 -2.74
CA SER A 175 13.24 39.38 -2.24
C SER A 175 14.20 39.72 -3.39
N LEU A 176 14.27 38.87 -4.42
CA LEU A 176 15.06 39.15 -5.62
C LEU A 176 14.58 40.42 -6.33
N MET A 177 13.28 40.56 -6.55
CA MET A 177 12.70 41.77 -7.17
C MET A 177 12.97 43.02 -6.30
N GLY A 178 12.89 42.90 -4.98
CA GLY A 178 13.22 43.99 -4.05
C GLY A 178 14.70 44.40 -4.07
N LEU A 179 15.62 43.47 -4.37
CA LEU A 179 17.04 43.79 -4.56
C LEU A 179 17.28 44.45 -5.92
N GLN A 180 16.58 43.99 -6.96
CA GLN A 180 16.61 44.61 -8.28
C GLN A 180 16.14 46.08 -8.18
N THR A 181 14.98 46.36 -7.61
CA THR A 181 14.47 47.74 -7.52
C THR A 181 15.44 48.68 -6.78
N LYS A 182 16.11 48.19 -5.72
CA LYS A 182 17.16 48.96 -5.00
C LYS A 182 18.39 49.20 -5.85
N THR A 183 18.86 48.21 -6.59
CA THR A 183 20.03 48.35 -7.47
C THR A 183 19.75 49.29 -8.64
N TRP A 184 18.61 49.17 -9.32
CA TRP A 184 18.18 50.11 -10.36
C TRP A 184 18.06 51.55 -9.83
N SER A 185 17.52 51.72 -8.62
CA SER A 185 17.43 53.03 -7.96
C SER A 185 18.82 53.63 -7.66
N LEU A 186 19.77 52.83 -7.16
CA LEU A 186 21.15 53.26 -6.94
C LEU A 186 21.86 53.60 -8.25
N TYR A 187 21.70 52.79 -9.30
CA TYR A 187 22.26 53.07 -10.64
C TYR A 187 21.72 54.37 -11.22
N LEU A 188 20.42 54.63 -11.09
CA LEU A 188 19.80 55.87 -11.54
C LEU A 188 20.32 57.07 -10.73
N CYS A 189 20.47 56.91 -9.41
CA CYS A 189 20.98 57.95 -8.52
C CYS A 189 22.47 58.27 -8.76
N PHE A 190 23.27 57.26 -9.11
CA PHE A 190 24.67 57.43 -9.50
C PHE A 190 24.78 58.15 -10.85
N ARG A 191 24.02 57.70 -11.86
CA ARG A 191 23.96 58.33 -13.19
C ARG A 191 23.51 59.80 -13.12
N LEU A 192 22.50 60.11 -12.31
CA LEU A 192 21.99 61.48 -12.11
C LEU A 192 22.92 62.38 -11.27
N LYS A 193 23.92 61.82 -10.59
CA LYS A 193 24.97 62.58 -9.89
C LYS A 193 26.14 62.89 -10.81
N ASP A 194 26.53 61.97 -11.69
CA ASP A 194 27.54 62.23 -12.72
C ASP A 194 27.09 63.32 -13.71
N GLU A 195 25.84 63.31 -14.16
CA GLU A 195 25.31 64.35 -15.07
C GLU A 195 25.15 65.74 -14.44
N ARG A 196 25.24 65.88 -13.11
CA ARG A 196 25.14 67.17 -12.40
C ARG A 196 26.48 67.84 -12.12
N VAL A 197 27.60 67.20 -12.45
CA VAL A 197 28.97 67.71 -12.22
C VAL A 197 29.62 68.22 -13.51
N LEU A 198 28.91 68.17 -14.64
CA LEU A 198 29.25 68.84 -15.91
C LEU A 198 28.41 70.10 -16.09
#